data_AF-A0A8K1CC67-F1
#
_entry.id   AF-A0A8K1CC67-F1
#
_cell.length_a   1.000
_cell.length_b   1.000
_cell.length_c   1.000
_cell.angle_alpha   90.00
_cell.angle_beta   90.00
_cell.angle_gamma   90.00
#
_symmetry.space_group_name_H-M   'P 1'
#
loop_
_entity.id
_entity.type
_entity.pdbx_description
1 polymer ?
#
loop_
_entity_poly.entity_id
_entity_poly.type
_entity_poly.pdbx_seq_one_letter_code
_entity_poly.pdbx_strand_id
1 'polypeptide(L)'
;MVVYSVVFRYFTFSIPAKNVPAALRYLSSKVIPASDGTESTHCIARAFHMIFGRKGFFGIEGKHFVTLFLLQEVVQTILRASQASKLATFVPREGVVRAYVALVVAQCLSIPVFRRIRQTSPGLERLLYIMSDVLLGFVTTIPTVLALPYAQQYDMQSRNFPIPLYEGSEWYASVLSEFQRNLIGSWFDLFTRIIMSMSILISLDDSKVLLYPTSRCKDIKHIVRVENSESQSENTSGTVVVPWRKRYAHRIMKMLIAGVGTAIMIFHVRTEVLGHHDGCILPVRPWTSSKPGCAFMLLNCETMEIQGSEVEVTAVLSRIDPKSLQALNIVSCPHLPMPQILREFSHLSTLRMFGSKVEEWGTDAALTATEHPHMSAVAMIRVEMPNRTVPLGLMSPDFPPNLRTIHLRSTNVKTLPSTLSRIWPVGMIFMYEFNNATQVPEVIFEMSYFVLSLAGNLLTEFPTEGLYLSLMHLDLSGNPLTTLPETPATLTERFGLPGVVAIDLSSTNLQALPSWCAGRPTWFMGAHTPLCSRILVGESSSVAVDCYTWDGVGMGQAT
;
A
#
# COMPACT_ATOMS: atom_id res chain seq x y z
N MET A 1 -26.69 -9.53 -5.43
CA MET A 1 -27.92 -9.30 -4.63
C MET A 1 -27.81 -8.10 -3.69
N VAL A 2 -26.78 -7.99 -2.84
CA VAL A 2 -26.59 -6.83 -1.93
C VAL A 2 -26.40 -5.51 -2.69
N VAL A 3 -25.59 -5.51 -3.76
CA VAL A 3 -25.41 -4.35 -4.65
C VAL A 3 -26.72 -3.94 -5.36
N TYR A 4 -27.52 -4.92 -5.78
CA TYR A 4 -28.82 -4.69 -6.40
C TYR A 4 -29.85 -4.09 -5.41
N SER A 5 -29.78 -4.48 -4.14
CA SER A 5 -30.64 -3.96 -3.07
C SER A 5 -30.34 -2.50 -2.74
N VAL A 6 -29.08 -2.07 -2.79
CA VAL A 6 -28.66 -0.69 -2.46
C VAL A 6 -28.88 0.26 -3.63
N VAL A 7 -28.47 -0.13 -4.85
CA VAL A 7 -28.70 0.69 -6.05
C VAL A 7 -30.19 1.00 -6.18
N PHE A 8 -31.07 0.01 -5.99
CA PHE A 8 -32.49 0.22 -6.23
C PHE A 8 -33.26 0.88 -5.07
N ARG A 9 -32.85 0.68 -3.79
CA ARG A 9 -33.43 1.42 -2.64
C ARG A 9 -33.12 2.91 -2.71
N TYR A 10 -31.91 3.27 -3.15
CA TYR A 10 -31.54 4.67 -3.41
C TYR A 10 -32.40 5.27 -4.54
N PHE A 11 -32.64 4.51 -5.62
CA PHE A 11 -33.49 4.96 -6.73
C PHE A 11 -34.99 5.06 -6.39
N THR A 12 -35.51 4.24 -5.47
CA THR A 12 -36.94 4.21 -5.11
C THR A 12 -37.32 5.22 -4.02
N PHE A 13 -36.40 5.62 -3.15
CA PHE A 13 -36.68 6.54 -2.04
C PHE A 13 -36.11 7.96 -2.19
N SER A 14 -35.17 8.22 -3.11
CA SER A 14 -34.54 9.54 -3.25
C SER A 14 -34.96 10.37 -4.47
N ILE A 15 -35.79 9.84 -5.37
CA ILE A 15 -36.31 10.60 -6.52
C ILE A 15 -37.81 10.85 -6.30
N PRO A 16 -38.27 12.10 -6.10
CA PRO A 16 -39.69 12.39 -6.22
C PRO A 16 -40.13 11.97 -7.63
N ALA A 17 -41.22 11.19 -7.72
CA ALA A 17 -41.66 10.42 -8.90
C ALA A 17 -41.74 11.19 -10.24
N LYS A 18 -41.50 12.50 -10.26
CA LYS A 18 -41.46 13.35 -11.46
C LYS A 18 -40.14 13.33 -12.24
N ASN A 19 -39.00 12.95 -11.64
CA ASN A 19 -37.68 13.11 -12.27
C ASN A 19 -36.83 11.82 -12.35
N VAL A 20 -37.42 10.70 -12.77
CA VAL A 20 -36.63 9.51 -13.14
C VAL A 20 -35.92 9.78 -14.48
N PRO A 21 -34.58 9.71 -14.57
CA PRO A 21 -33.84 10.00 -15.80
C PRO A 21 -34.24 9.05 -16.94
N ALA A 22 -34.34 9.58 -18.16
CA ALA A 22 -34.78 8.87 -19.37
C ALA A 22 -34.03 7.54 -19.64
N ALA A 23 -32.82 7.36 -19.10
CA ALA A 23 -32.03 6.13 -19.19
C ALA A 23 -32.72 4.90 -18.55
N LEU A 24 -33.54 5.08 -17.51
CA LEU A 24 -34.28 3.98 -16.87
C LEU A 24 -35.49 3.52 -17.70
N ARG A 25 -36.08 4.40 -18.53
CA ARG A 25 -37.10 4.00 -19.52
C ARG A 25 -36.50 3.17 -20.66
N TYR A 26 -35.23 3.43 -21.01
CA TYR A 26 -34.52 2.69 -22.04
C TYR A 26 -34.15 1.26 -21.61
N LEU A 27 -33.79 1.06 -20.33
CA LEU A 27 -33.51 -0.27 -19.78
C LEU A 27 -34.79 -1.07 -19.52
N SER A 28 -35.90 -0.42 -19.15
CA SER A 28 -37.18 -1.12 -18.99
C SER A 28 -37.84 -1.50 -20.32
N SER A 29 -37.59 -0.77 -21.40
CA SER A 29 -38.20 -1.03 -22.71
C SER A 29 -37.53 -2.14 -23.51
N LYS A 30 -36.28 -2.52 -23.19
CA LYS A 30 -35.54 -3.57 -23.92
C LYS A 30 -35.65 -4.97 -23.32
N VAL A 31 -36.18 -5.13 -22.11
CA VAL A 31 -36.29 -6.44 -21.43
C VAL A 31 -37.71 -7.03 -21.52
N ILE A 32 -38.71 -6.27 -21.97
CA ILE A 32 -40.11 -6.74 -22.00
C ILE A 32 -40.77 -6.28 -23.32
N PRO A 33 -41.20 -7.19 -24.22
CA PRO A 33 -42.05 -6.82 -25.34
C PRO A 33 -43.40 -6.35 -24.81
N ALA A 34 -43.92 -5.28 -25.41
CA ALA A 34 -45.20 -4.70 -25.04
C ALA A 34 -46.37 -5.69 -25.24
N SER A 35 -46.90 -6.23 -24.15
CA SER A 35 -48.30 -6.68 -24.07
C SER A 35 -48.84 -6.44 -22.65
N ASP A 36 -49.92 -5.66 -22.56
CA ASP A 36 -50.81 -5.44 -21.41
C ASP A 36 -50.14 -5.20 -20.04
N GLY A 37 -49.68 -3.96 -19.86
CA GLY A 37 -48.79 -3.50 -18.80
C GLY A 37 -49.39 -3.15 -17.44
N THR A 38 -50.47 -3.80 -16.99
CA THR A 38 -51.01 -3.56 -15.63
C THR A 38 -50.82 -4.74 -14.67
N GLU A 39 -51.02 -6.00 -15.07
CA GLU A 39 -50.91 -7.12 -14.12
C GLU A 39 -49.46 -7.58 -13.85
N SER A 40 -48.61 -7.65 -14.88
CA SER A 40 -47.22 -8.12 -14.74
C SER A 40 -46.36 -7.18 -13.88
N THR A 41 -46.51 -5.87 -14.07
CA THR A 41 -45.88 -4.82 -13.28
C THR A 41 -46.35 -4.84 -11.82
N HIS A 42 -47.65 -5.12 -11.59
CA HIS A 42 -48.20 -5.30 -10.24
C HIS A 42 -47.66 -6.56 -9.55
N CYS A 43 -47.49 -7.69 -10.26
CA CYS A 43 -46.92 -8.91 -9.70
C CYS A 43 -45.45 -8.74 -9.32
N ILE A 44 -44.64 -8.09 -10.16
CA ILE A 44 -43.23 -7.79 -9.86
C ILE A 44 -43.14 -6.83 -8.67
N ALA A 45 -43.93 -5.76 -8.62
CA ALA A 45 -43.96 -4.82 -7.50
C ALA A 45 -44.43 -5.49 -6.19
N ARG A 46 -45.40 -6.42 -6.26
CA ARG A 46 -45.92 -7.15 -5.09
C ARG A 46 -44.93 -8.19 -4.57
N ALA A 47 -44.28 -8.95 -5.46
CA ALA A 47 -43.18 -9.83 -5.12
C ALA A 47 -42.01 -9.05 -4.50
N PHE A 48 -41.71 -7.87 -5.06
CA PHE A 48 -40.68 -6.97 -4.56
C PHE A 48 -41.02 -6.44 -3.15
N HIS A 49 -42.25 -5.99 -2.89
CA HIS A 49 -42.69 -5.58 -1.55
C HIS A 49 -42.69 -6.73 -0.54
N MET A 50 -43.00 -7.96 -0.96
CA MET A 50 -42.87 -9.15 -0.11
C MET A 50 -41.42 -9.48 0.25
N ILE A 51 -40.47 -9.17 -0.64
CA ILE A 51 -39.05 -9.48 -0.43
C ILE A 51 -38.33 -8.35 0.31
N PHE A 52 -38.52 -7.09 -0.11
CA PHE A 52 -37.76 -5.93 0.36
C PHE A 52 -38.59 -4.87 1.11
N GLY A 53 -39.92 -5.03 1.21
CA GLY A 53 -40.76 -4.12 1.99
C GLY A 53 -40.48 -4.21 3.49
N ARG A 54 -41.00 -3.25 4.27
CA ARG A 54 -40.70 -3.10 5.72
C ARG A 54 -40.93 -4.38 6.53
N LYS A 55 -41.99 -5.14 6.22
CA LYS A 55 -42.33 -6.46 6.82
C LYS A 55 -41.97 -7.66 5.93
N GLY A 56 -41.33 -7.40 4.79
CA GLY A 56 -40.90 -8.41 3.84
C GLY A 56 -39.76 -9.28 4.36
N PHE A 57 -39.27 -10.20 3.54
CA PHE A 57 -38.24 -11.17 3.94
C PHE A 57 -36.94 -10.49 4.43
N PHE A 58 -36.44 -9.49 3.71
CA PHE A 58 -35.29 -8.63 4.08
C PHE A 58 -35.73 -7.35 4.80
N GLY A 59 -36.99 -7.26 5.22
CA GLY A 59 -37.52 -6.08 5.91
C GLY A 59 -37.04 -5.99 7.35
N ILE A 60 -36.84 -4.76 7.84
CA ILE A 60 -36.43 -4.46 9.22
C ILE A 60 -37.47 -4.97 10.23
N GLU A 61 -38.76 -4.91 9.88
CA GLU A 61 -39.85 -5.48 10.66
C GLU A 61 -40.18 -6.93 10.29
N GLY A 62 -39.42 -7.53 9.38
CA GLY A 62 -39.62 -8.88 8.89
C GLY A 62 -39.39 -9.97 9.94
N LYS A 63 -40.08 -11.10 9.76
CA LYS A 63 -39.98 -12.30 10.63
C LYS A 63 -38.59 -12.96 10.62
N HIS A 64 -37.77 -12.68 9.60
CA HIS A 64 -36.44 -13.25 9.41
C HIS A 64 -35.30 -12.31 9.77
N PHE A 65 -35.59 -11.06 10.18
CA PHE A 65 -34.60 -10.03 10.45
C PHE A 65 -33.44 -10.53 11.33
N VAL A 66 -33.74 -11.10 12.50
CA VAL A 66 -32.71 -11.57 13.44
C VAL A 66 -31.83 -12.68 12.84
N THR A 67 -32.40 -13.56 12.03
CA THR A 67 -31.62 -14.63 11.37
C THR A 67 -30.70 -14.06 10.29
N LEU A 68 -31.23 -13.18 9.44
CA LEU A 68 -30.46 -12.57 8.34
C LEU A 68 -29.37 -11.66 8.89
N PHE A 69 -29.68 -10.86 9.91
CA PHE A 69 -28.72 -10.03 10.62
C PHE A 69 -27.58 -10.86 11.21
N LEU A 70 -27.88 -11.93 11.96
CA LEU A 70 -26.82 -12.75 12.54
C LEU A 70 -25.97 -13.48 11.50
N LEU A 71 -26.55 -13.91 10.36
CA LEU A 71 -25.78 -14.46 9.25
C LEU A 71 -24.82 -13.42 8.65
N GLN A 72 -25.30 -12.20 8.46
CA GLN A 72 -24.49 -11.07 8.02
C GLN A 72 -23.36 -10.77 9.03
N GLU A 73 -23.65 -10.75 10.33
CA GLU A 73 -22.65 -10.56 11.38
C GLU A 73 -21.58 -11.66 11.40
N VAL A 74 -21.94 -12.93 11.16
CA VAL A 74 -20.94 -14.01 11.04
C VAL A 74 -19.99 -13.73 9.88
N VAL A 75 -20.52 -13.41 8.69
CA VAL A 75 -19.70 -13.10 7.52
C VAL A 75 -18.79 -11.90 7.82
N GLN A 76 -19.34 -10.82 8.36
CA GLN A 76 -18.56 -9.64 8.71
C GLN A 76 -17.51 -9.89 9.78
N THR A 77 -17.82 -10.71 10.79
CA THR A 77 -16.87 -11.06 11.86
C THR A 77 -15.66 -11.76 11.27
N ILE A 78 -15.85 -12.70 10.33
CA ILE A 78 -14.76 -13.37 9.62
C ILE A 78 -13.93 -12.36 8.82
N LEU A 79 -14.60 -11.46 8.08
CA LEU A 79 -13.91 -10.44 7.29
C LEU A 79 -13.13 -9.45 8.17
N ARG A 80 -13.70 -9.01 9.31
CA ARG A 80 -13.07 -8.12 10.29
C ARG A 80 -11.89 -8.81 10.98
N ALA A 81 -12.01 -10.08 11.32
CA ALA A 81 -10.90 -10.89 11.86
C ALA A 81 -9.74 -10.98 10.86
N SER A 82 -10.05 -11.22 9.58
CA SER A 82 -9.04 -11.23 8.52
C SER A 82 -8.35 -9.87 8.36
N GLN A 83 -9.11 -8.77 8.41
CA GLN A 83 -8.54 -7.43 8.33
C GLN A 83 -7.71 -7.06 9.57
N ALA A 84 -8.14 -7.48 10.76
CA ALA A 84 -7.39 -7.26 11.99
C ALA A 84 -6.04 -7.98 11.97
N SER A 85 -6.02 -9.22 11.48
CA SER A 85 -4.80 -9.99 11.28
C SER A 85 -3.84 -9.28 10.31
N LYS A 86 -4.33 -8.85 9.14
CA LYS A 86 -3.52 -8.07 8.19
C LYS A 86 -3.00 -6.77 8.79
N LEU A 87 -3.85 -6.03 9.52
CA LEU A 87 -3.46 -4.79 10.17
C LEU A 87 -2.33 -5.03 11.18
N ALA A 88 -2.44 -6.09 11.99
CA ALA A 88 -1.41 -6.45 12.96
C ALA A 88 -0.08 -6.88 12.29
N THR A 89 -0.14 -7.50 11.12
CA THR A 89 1.06 -7.92 10.36
C THR A 89 1.79 -6.77 9.68
N PHE A 90 1.06 -5.78 9.14
CA PHE A 90 1.65 -4.76 8.26
C PHE A 90 1.74 -3.35 8.86
N VAL A 91 1.01 -3.05 9.94
CA VAL A 91 0.99 -1.69 10.50
C VAL A 91 1.79 -1.67 11.81
N PRO A 92 2.90 -0.91 11.87
CA PRO A 92 3.74 -0.83 13.07
C PRO A 92 3.13 0.04 14.18
N ARG A 93 2.11 0.85 13.87
CA ARG A 93 1.46 1.76 14.82
C ARG A 93 0.61 1.03 15.85
N GLU A 94 1.14 0.87 17.05
CA GLU A 94 0.50 0.10 18.13
C GLU A 94 -0.90 0.64 18.50
N GLY A 95 -1.04 1.96 18.62
CA GLY A 95 -2.31 2.59 19.00
C GLY A 95 -3.43 2.27 18.01
N VAL A 96 -3.12 2.26 16.71
CA VAL A 96 -4.10 1.95 15.65
C VAL A 96 -4.50 0.48 15.70
N VAL A 97 -3.53 -0.43 15.84
CA VAL A 97 -3.79 -1.88 15.93
C VAL A 97 -4.59 -2.21 17.19
N ARG A 98 -4.17 -1.73 18.36
CA ARG A 98 -4.85 -1.98 19.64
C ARG A 98 -6.28 -1.44 19.62
N ALA A 99 -6.50 -0.22 19.12
CA ALA A 99 -7.83 0.36 19.00
C ALA A 99 -8.72 -0.47 18.07
N TYR A 100 -8.21 -0.87 16.89
CA TYR A 100 -8.98 -1.70 15.96
C TYR A 100 -9.37 -3.05 16.55
N VAL A 101 -8.40 -3.75 17.17
CA VAL A 101 -8.65 -5.05 17.80
C VAL A 101 -9.65 -4.92 18.95
N ALA A 102 -9.48 -3.93 19.82
CA ALA A 102 -10.41 -3.68 20.93
C ALA A 102 -11.84 -3.43 20.44
N LEU A 103 -12.01 -2.68 19.36
CA LEU A 103 -13.33 -2.40 18.76
C LEU A 103 -13.97 -3.65 18.16
N VAL A 104 -13.19 -4.48 17.45
CA VAL A 104 -13.68 -5.76 16.91
C VAL A 104 -14.07 -6.73 18.04
N VAL A 105 -13.26 -6.83 19.09
CA VAL A 105 -13.55 -7.68 20.26
C VAL A 105 -14.79 -7.19 21.00
N ALA A 106 -14.89 -5.88 21.28
CA ALA A 106 -16.04 -5.28 21.94
C ALA A 106 -17.34 -5.57 21.19
N GLN A 107 -17.34 -5.53 19.86
CA GLN A 107 -18.48 -5.90 19.03
C GLN A 107 -18.85 -7.39 19.15
N CYS A 108 -17.86 -8.27 19.08
CA CYS A 108 -18.11 -9.71 19.22
C CYS A 108 -18.78 -10.04 20.57
N LEU A 109 -18.45 -9.26 21.60
CA LEU A 109 -19.00 -9.38 22.96
C LEU A 109 -20.30 -8.58 23.19
N SER A 110 -20.60 -7.56 22.38
CA SER A 110 -21.81 -6.73 22.55
C SER A 110 -23.09 -7.50 22.20
N ILE A 111 -23.04 -8.36 21.19
CA ILE A 111 -24.18 -9.16 20.70
C ILE A 111 -24.80 -10.08 21.78
N PRO A 112 -24.03 -10.83 22.59
CA PRO A 112 -24.58 -11.57 23.72
C PRO A 112 -25.01 -10.67 24.89
N VAL A 113 -24.38 -9.49 25.08
CA VAL A 113 -24.68 -8.53 26.16
C VAL A 113 -26.02 -7.80 25.92
N PHE A 114 -26.35 -7.41 24.69
CA PHE A 114 -27.64 -6.80 24.35
C PHE A 114 -28.83 -7.68 24.74
N ARG A 115 -28.62 -9.00 24.78
CA ARG A 115 -29.64 -9.96 25.25
C ARG A 115 -29.84 -9.95 26.78
N ARG A 116 -28.80 -9.60 27.55
CA ARG A 116 -28.85 -9.44 29.01
C ARG A 116 -29.49 -8.11 29.42
N ILE A 117 -29.43 -7.08 28.57
CA ILE A 117 -30.01 -5.73 28.79
C ILE A 117 -31.55 -5.70 28.61
N ARG A 118 -32.23 -6.84 28.85
CA ARG A 118 -33.64 -6.93 29.25
C ARG A 118 -34.72 -6.78 28.15
N GLN A 119 -35.87 -7.35 28.51
CA GLN A 119 -37.17 -7.48 27.83
C GLN A 119 -37.78 -6.14 27.39
N THR A 120 -37.11 -5.41 26.51
CA THR A 120 -37.55 -4.10 26.03
C THR A 120 -37.83 -4.18 24.52
N SER A 121 -38.70 -3.29 24.05
CA SER A 121 -39.38 -3.35 22.76
C SER A 121 -38.50 -3.86 21.58
N PRO A 122 -39.05 -4.71 20.69
CA PRO A 122 -38.30 -5.27 19.56
C PRO A 122 -37.74 -4.21 18.59
N GLY A 123 -38.23 -2.97 18.64
CA GLY A 123 -37.66 -1.85 17.90
C GLY A 123 -36.34 -1.33 18.47
N LEU A 124 -36.22 -1.24 19.80
CA LEU A 124 -35.00 -0.79 20.46
C LEU A 124 -33.86 -1.80 20.26
N GLU A 125 -34.16 -3.10 20.34
CA GLU A 125 -33.17 -4.16 20.09
C GLU A 125 -32.59 -4.06 18.66
N ARG A 126 -33.46 -3.82 17.66
CA ARG A 126 -33.04 -3.66 16.26
C ARG A 126 -32.22 -2.40 16.04
N LEU A 127 -32.58 -1.29 16.69
CA LEU A 127 -31.83 -0.04 16.61
C LEU A 127 -30.43 -0.20 17.21
N LEU A 128 -30.30 -0.87 18.36
CA LEU A 128 -29.01 -1.11 18.99
C LEU A 128 -28.09 -1.97 18.10
N TYR A 129 -28.61 -3.02 17.47
CA TYR A 129 -27.83 -3.82 16.52
C TYR A 129 -27.32 -3.00 15.33
N ILE A 130 -28.19 -2.19 14.71
CA ILE A 130 -27.85 -1.35 13.56
C ILE A 130 -26.83 -0.27 13.94
N MET A 131 -27.02 0.42 15.06
CA MET A 131 -26.09 1.45 15.52
C MET A 131 -24.70 0.88 15.86
N SER A 132 -24.66 -0.32 16.44
CA SER A 132 -23.41 -1.04 16.71
C SER A 132 -22.66 -1.35 15.41
N ASP A 133 -23.35 -1.80 14.36
CA ASP A 133 -22.75 -2.06 13.05
C ASP A 133 -22.26 -0.78 12.35
N VAL A 134 -23.03 0.31 12.42
CA VAL A 134 -22.64 1.61 11.83
C VAL A 134 -21.38 2.17 12.51
N LEU A 135 -21.34 2.22 13.85
CA LEU A 135 -20.20 2.73 14.60
C LEU A 135 -18.91 1.97 14.27
N LEU A 136 -18.99 0.64 14.16
CA LEU A 136 -17.84 -0.18 13.82
C LEU A 136 -17.49 -0.11 12.33
N GLY A 137 -18.48 0.12 11.47
CA GLY A 137 -18.29 0.43 10.07
C GLY A 137 -17.33 1.60 9.83
N PHE A 138 -17.49 2.68 10.58
CA PHE A 138 -16.56 3.82 10.52
C PHE A 138 -15.14 3.43 10.93
N VAL A 139 -14.96 2.51 11.86
CA VAL A 139 -13.64 2.02 12.29
C VAL A 139 -12.93 1.24 11.17
N THR A 140 -13.66 0.62 10.24
CA THR A 140 -13.05 -0.05 9.07
C THR A 140 -12.48 0.94 8.03
N THR A 141 -12.74 2.24 8.19
CA THR A 141 -12.15 3.32 7.38
C THR A 141 -10.75 3.75 7.84
N ILE A 142 -10.15 3.10 8.86
CA ILE A 142 -8.76 3.32 9.33
C ILE A 142 -7.71 3.57 8.25
N PRO A 143 -7.78 3.03 7.01
CA PRO A 143 -6.87 3.46 5.95
C PRO A 143 -6.77 4.98 5.74
N THR A 144 -7.83 5.76 6.04
CA THR A 144 -7.78 7.23 5.99
C THR A 144 -6.93 7.83 7.11
N VAL A 145 -6.95 7.23 8.31
CA VAL A 145 -6.11 7.64 9.45
C VAL A 145 -4.64 7.35 9.18
N LEU A 146 -4.35 6.20 8.54
CA LEU A 146 -2.98 5.84 8.14
C LEU A 146 -2.46 6.70 6.98
N ALA A 147 -3.35 7.18 6.09
CA ALA A 147 -2.97 8.04 4.98
C ALA A 147 -2.68 9.50 5.41
N LEU A 148 -3.25 9.97 6.51
CA LEU A 148 -3.19 11.38 6.92
C LEU A 148 -1.75 11.91 7.12
N PRO A 149 -0.83 11.20 7.80
CA PRO A 149 0.55 11.66 7.95
C PRO A 149 1.27 11.82 6.61
N TYR A 150 1.00 10.91 5.66
CA TYR A 150 1.59 10.97 4.32
C TYR A 150 0.97 12.08 3.46
N ALA A 151 -0.33 12.34 3.60
CA ALA A 151 -1.00 13.42 2.88
C ALA A 151 -0.40 14.80 3.20
N GLN A 152 0.08 15.00 4.44
CA GLN A 152 0.76 16.24 4.84
C GLN A 152 2.18 16.38 4.26
N GLN A 153 2.81 15.27 3.87
CA GLN A 153 4.17 15.21 3.33
C GLN A 153 4.20 15.11 1.80
N TYR A 154 3.03 14.97 1.17
CA TYR A 154 2.91 14.86 -0.28
C TYR A 154 3.01 16.25 -0.91
N ASP A 155 3.94 16.41 -1.85
CA ASP A 155 4.10 17.65 -2.57
C ASP A 155 3.22 17.66 -3.83
N MET A 156 2.27 18.59 -3.86
CA MET A 156 1.33 18.76 -4.97
C MET A 156 2.01 19.29 -6.23
N GLN A 157 3.14 19.99 -6.12
CA GLN A 157 3.87 20.51 -7.27
C GLN A 157 4.60 19.40 -8.02
N SER A 158 5.39 18.60 -7.31
CA SER A 158 6.10 17.45 -7.90
C SER A 158 5.20 16.22 -8.14
N ARG A 159 3.95 16.24 -7.63
CA ARG A 159 3.03 15.09 -7.62
C ARG A 159 3.67 13.83 -7.02
N ASN A 160 4.59 14.02 -6.08
CA ASN A 160 5.34 12.95 -5.47
C ASN A 160 5.72 13.31 -4.03
N PHE A 161 6.34 12.37 -3.32
CA PHE A 161 7.00 12.67 -2.05
C PHE A 161 8.39 13.26 -2.32
N PRO A 162 8.88 14.18 -1.47
CA PRO A 162 10.26 14.66 -1.56
C PRO A 162 11.28 13.53 -1.59
N ILE A 163 12.26 13.61 -2.49
CA ILE A 163 13.32 12.58 -2.68
C ILE A 163 14.02 12.19 -1.36
N PRO A 164 14.39 13.13 -0.46
CA PRO A 164 15.06 12.78 0.80
C PRO A 164 14.26 11.82 1.70
N LEU A 165 12.94 11.77 1.58
CA LEU A 165 12.12 10.83 2.33
C LEU A 165 12.33 9.38 1.88
N TYR A 166 12.55 9.14 0.58
CA TYR A 166 12.86 7.81 0.05
C TYR A 166 14.26 7.33 0.46
N GLU A 167 15.18 8.26 0.69
CA GLU A 167 16.50 7.96 1.26
C GLU A 167 16.39 7.60 2.74
N GLY A 168 15.44 8.16 3.48
CA GLY A 168 15.14 7.81 4.87
C GLY A 168 14.65 6.36 5.02
N SER A 169 15.43 5.51 5.69
CA SER A 169 15.09 4.09 5.85
C SER A 169 13.81 3.85 6.65
N GLU A 170 13.54 4.65 7.67
CA GLU A 170 12.35 4.51 8.52
C GLU A 170 11.07 4.90 7.80
N TRP A 171 11.09 6.06 7.13
CA TRP A 171 9.94 6.55 6.38
C TRP A 171 9.60 5.59 5.24
N TYR A 172 10.61 5.20 4.46
CA TYR A 172 10.42 4.31 3.34
C TYR A 172 9.89 2.93 3.77
N ALA A 173 10.44 2.34 4.83
CA ALA A 173 9.96 1.07 5.35
C ALA A 173 8.54 1.18 5.96
N SER A 174 8.23 2.30 6.62
CA SER A 174 6.87 2.56 7.13
C SER A 174 5.88 2.66 5.98
N VAL A 175 6.21 3.38 4.92
CA VAL A 175 5.40 3.51 3.71
C VAL A 175 5.19 2.14 3.06
N LEU A 176 6.26 1.38 2.81
CA LEU A 176 6.16 0.05 2.21
C LEU A 176 5.25 -0.88 3.02
N SER A 177 5.40 -0.87 4.34
CA SER A 177 4.61 -1.71 5.23
C SER A 177 3.15 -1.26 5.31
N GLU A 178 2.89 0.03 5.57
CA GLU A 178 1.53 0.55 5.72
C GLU A 178 0.77 0.58 4.39
N PHE A 179 1.44 0.76 3.25
CA PHE A 179 0.79 0.81 1.94
C PHE A 179 0.26 -0.55 1.49
N GLN A 180 0.86 -1.66 1.94
CA GLN A 180 0.28 -2.99 1.76
C GLN A 180 -1.12 -3.11 2.38
N ARG A 181 -1.42 -2.28 3.39
CA ARG A 181 -2.77 -2.13 3.95
C ARG A 181 -3.58 -1.03 3.28
N ASN A 182 -3.01 0.14 2.99
CA ASN A 182 -3.80 1.25 2.43
C ASN A 182 -4.28 0.94 1.01
N LEU A 183 -3.41 0.39 0.18
CA LEU A 183 -3.70 0.00 -1.19
C LEU A 183 -4.44 -1.35 -1.25
N ILE A 184 -5.20 -1.56 -2.31
CA ILE A 184 -5.85 -2.83 -2.59
C ILE A 184 -4.80 -3.79 -3.12
N GLY A 185 -4.24 -4.61 -2.24
CA GLY A 185 -3.20 -5.59 -2.60
C GLY A 185 -3.73 -6.87 -3.24
N SER A 186 -5.04 -7.14 -3.19
CA SER A 186 -5.64 -8.32 -3.84
C SER A 186 -7.13 -8.18 -4.09
N TRP A 187 -7.65 -8.99 -5.02
CA TRP A 187 -9.10 -9.09 -5.29
C TRP A 187 -9.91 -9.47 -4.07
N PHE A 188 -9.36 -10.36 -3.22
CA PHE A 188 -10.01 -10.70 -1.95
C PHE A 188 -10.09 -9.49 -1.03
N ASP A 189 -9.02 -8.69 -0.93
CA ASP A 189 -9.02 -7.48 -0.11
C ASP A 189 -10.07 -6.47 -0.59
N LEU A 190 -10.13 -6.21 -1.90
CA LEU A 190 -11.17 -5.38 -2.52
C LEU A 190 -12.57 -5.85 -2.16
N PHE A 191 -12.81 -7.15 -2.31
CA PHE A 191 -14.10 -7.76 -2.02
C PHE A 191 -14.50 -7.57 -0.55
N THR A 192 -13.56 -7.77 0.39
CA THR A 192 -13.83 -7.55 1.82
C THR A 192 -14.24 -6.11 2.11
N ARG A 193 -13.57 -5.12 1.49
CA ARG A 193 -13.87 -3.70 1.68
C ARG A 193 -15.22 -3.32 1.09
N ILE A 194 -15.54 -3.82 -0.10
CA ILE A 194 -16.84 -3.58 -0.74
C ILE A 194 -17.97 -4.11 0.15
N ILE A 195 -17.86 -5.34 0.66
CA ILE A 195 -18.90 -5.90 1.54
C ILE A 195 -19.11 -5.05 2.79
N MET A 196 -18.02 -4.63 3.44
CA MET A 196 -18.12 -3.78 4.63
C MET A 196 -18.77 -2.44 4.33
N SER A 197 -18.32 -1.74 3.28
CA SER A 197 -18.90 -0.46 2.87
C SER A 197 -20.39 -0.58 2.51
N MET A 198 -20.76 -1.65 1.80
CA MET A 198 -22.16 -1.90 1.45
C MET A 198 -23.02 -2.20 2.67
N SER A 199 -22.50 -2.92 3.67
CA SER A 199 -23.20 -3.14 4.93
C SER A 199 -23.51 -1.83 5.65
N ILE A 200 -22.53 -0.93 5.74
CA ILE A 200 -22.70 0.36 6.42
C ILE A 200 -23.82 1.16 5.76
N LEU A 201 -23.85 1.20 4.43
CA LEU A 201 -24.90 1.88 3.67
C LEU A 201 -26.29 1.29 3.95
N ILE A 202 -26.39 -0.04 4.04
CA ILE A 202 -27.65 -0.73 4.37
C ILE A 202 -28.08 -0.41 5.79
N SER A 203 -27.17 -0.50 6.76
CA SER A 203 -27.44 -0.20 8.17
C SER A 203 -27.85 1.26 8.37
N LEU A 204 -27.23 2.21 7.65
CA LEU A 204 -27.64 3.61 7.65
C LEU A 204 -29.02 3.83 7.03
N ASP A 205 -29.33 3.17 5.91
CA ASP A 205 -30.67 3.23 5.30
C ASP A 205 -31.74 2.69 6.26
N ASP A 206 -31.47 1.54 6.88
CA ASP A 206 -32.39 0.89 7.81
C ASP A 206 -32.61 1.74 9.09
N SER A 207 -31.60 2.48 9.56
CA SER A 207 -31.73 3.40 10.69
C SER A 207 -32.76 4.51 10.45
N LYS A 208 -32.85 5.04 9.21
CA LYS A 208 -33.82 6.09 8.85
C LYS A 208 -35.25 5.58 8.99
N VAL A 209 -35.48 4.33 8.58
CA VAL A 209 -36.79 3.69 8.64
C VAL A 209 -37.25 3.44 10.08
N LEU A 210 -36.32 3.27 11.02
CA LEU A 210 -36.64 3.11 12.45
C LEU A 210 -36.87 4.45 13.16
N LEU A 211 -36.15 5.50 12.77
CA LEU A 211 -36.25 6.85 13.37
C LEU A 211 -37.46 7.65 12.86
N TYR A 212 -37.87 7.44 11.60
CA TYR A 212 -39.08 8.04 11.03
C TYR A 212 -40.18 6.98 10.90
N PRO A 213 -41.08 6.84 11.90
CA PRO A 213 -42.33 6.13 11.66
C PRO A 213 -43.04 6.89 10.54
N THR A 214 -43.29 6.24 9.41
CA THR A 214 -44.09 6.81 8.31
C THR A 214 -45.52 7.04 8.78
N SER A 215 -45.75 8.16 9.46
CA SER A 215 -47.07 8.70 9.75
C SER A 215 -47.59 9.37 8.48
N ARG A 216 -47.95 8.58 7.46
CA ARG A 216 -48.87 8.98 6.37
C ARG A 216 -49.13 7.82 5.41
N CYS A 217 -50.04 6.95 5.81
CA CYS A 217 -51.04 6.37 4.91
C CYS A 217 -52.27 6.02 5.74
N LYS A 218 -53.06 7.05 6.06
CA LYS A 218 -54.43 6.86 6.56
C LYS A 218 -55.42 6.56 5.42
N ASP A 219 -55.00 6.62 4.15
CA ASP A 219 -55.94 6.62 3.02
C ASP A 219 -56.04 5.32 2.22
N ILE A 220 -55.39 4.22 2.62
CA ILE A 220 -55.64 2.88 2.02
C ILE A 220 -56.56 2.04 2.91
N LYS A 221 -57.60 2.67 3.49
CA LYS A 221 -58.76 1.93 4.02
C LYS A 221 -59.92 1.85 3.03
N HIS A 222 -59.85 2.57 1.90
CA HIS A 222 -60.95 2.61 0.93
C HIS A 222 -60.83 1.59 -0.23
N ILE A 223 -59.71 0.87 -0.37
CA ILE A 223 -59.51 -0.08 -1.49
C ILE A 223 -59.84 -1.54 -1.12
N VAL A 224 -60.10 -1.86 0.15
CA VAL A 224 -60.43 -3.24 0.61
C VAL A 224 -61.82 -3.31 1.25
N ARG A 225 -62.76 -2.47 0.83
CA ARG A 225 -64.16 -2.49 1.34
C ARG A 225 -65.16 -3.11 0.36
N VAL A 226 -64.69 -3.80 -0.67
CA VAL A 226 -65.52 -4.63 -1.54
C VAL A 226 -64.91 -6.03 -1.48
N GLU A 227 -65.73 -7.04 -1.20
CA GLU A 227 -65.38 -8.44 -0.92
C GLU A 227 -64.80 -8.70 0.48
N ASN A 228 -65.69 -8.68 1.48
CA ASN A 228 -65.92 -9.84 2.35
C ASN A 228 -67.00 -9.50 3.36
N SER A 229 -68.26 -9.63 2.92
CA SER A 229 -69.32 -10.06 3.81
C SER A 229 -69.10 -11.54 4.13
N GLU A 230 -69.35 -11.89 5.39
CA GLU A 230 -69.50 -13.23 5.96
C GLU A 230 -68.28 -13.90 6.61
N SER A 231 -68.37 -13.88 7.94
CA SER A 231 -68.12 -14.99 8.86
C SER A 231 -66.80 -15.01 9.65
N GLN A 232 -67.01 -14.72 10.94
CA GLN A 232 -66.43 -15.32 12.12
C GLN A 232 -65.10 -14.79 12.67
N SER A 233 -65.31 -14.10 13.78
CA SER A 233 -64.42 -13.81 14.90
C SER A 233 -63.54 -14.99 15.31
N GLU A 234 -62.24 -14.76 15.37
CA GLU A 234 -61.38 -15.38 16.38
C GLU A 234 -60.40 -14.33 16.93
N ASN A 235 -60.75 -13.83 18.12
CA ASN A 235 -59.79 -13.25 19.06
C ASN A 235 -58.86 -14.38 19.52
N THR A 236 -57.58 -14.36 19.17
CA THR A 236 -56.53 -14.77 20.11
C THR A 236 -55.20 -14.09 19.78
N SER A 237 -54.65 -13.49 20.82
CA SER A 237 -53.30 -12.98 20.98
C SER A 237 -52.24 -14.05 20.71
N GLY A 238 -51.93 -14.28 19.44
CA GLY A 238 -50.84 -15.16 19.03
C GLY A 238 -49.48 -14.52 19.29
N THR A 239 -48.92 -14.70 20.50
CA THR A 239 -47.47 -14.58 20.69
C THR A 239 -46.78 -15.47 19.67
N VAL A 240 -46.03 -14.89 18.73
CA VAL A 240 -45.26 -15.63 17.72
C VAL A 240 -44.23 -16.51 18.45
N VAL A 241 -44.58 -17.75 18.71
CA VAL A 241 -43.68 -18.74 19.33
C VAL A 241 -42.61 -19.10 18.30
N VAL A 242 -41.49 -18.39 18.35
CA VAL A 242 -40.31 -18.74 17.54
C VAL A 242 -39.92 -20.20 17.89
N PRO A 243 -39.84 -21.11 16.90
CA PRO A 243 -39.51 -22.52 17.14
C PRO A 243 -38.24 -22.66 17.97
N TRP A 244 -38.25 -23.57 18.95
CA TRP A 244 -37.12 -23.79 19.87
C TRP A 244 -35.79 -24.04 19.13
N ARG A 245 -35.84 -24.72 17.98
CA ARG A 245 -34.69 -24.96 17.08
C ARG A 245 -34.07 -23.65 16.56
N LYS A 246 -34.88 -22.65 16.21
CA LYS A 246 -34.39 -21.33 15.75
C LYS A 246 -33.76 -20.55 16.90
N ARG A 247 -34.37 -20.58 18.10
CA ARG A 247 -33.81 -19.95 19.30
C ARG A 247 -32.47 -20.58 19.69
N TYR A 248 -32.33 -21.89 19.54
CA TYR A 248 -31.08 -22.62 19.80
C TYR A 248 -30.01 -22.26 18.75
N ALA A 249 -30.35 -22.25 17.47
CA ALA A 249 -29.44 -21.84 16.39
C ALA A 249 -28.94 -20.39 16.56
N HIS A 250 -29.82 -19.45 16.90
CA HIS A 250 -29.41 -18.06 17.19
C HIS A 250 -28.47 -17.97 18.39
N ARG A 251 -28.67 -18.78 19.44
CA ARG A 251 -27.75 -18.84 20.58
C ARG A 251 -26.37 -19.33 20.17
N ILE A 252 -26.31 -20.42 19.41
CA ILE A 252 -25.04 -20.97 18.92
C ILE A 252 -24.30 -19.92 18.10
N MET A 253 -24.97 -19.28 17.14
CA MET A 253 -24.34 -18.28 16.28
C MET A 253 -23.77 -17.09 17.07
N LYS A 254 -24.50 -16.60 18.08
CA LYS A 254 -23.99 -15.55 18.98
C LYS A 254 -22.78 -16.00 19.80
N MET A 255 -22.80 -17.24 20.30
CA MET A 255 -21.66 -17.80 21.04
C MET A 255 -20.44 -18.02 20.16
N LEU A 256 -20.64 -18.41 18.88
CA LEU A 256 -19.57 -18.52 17.91
C LEU A 256 -18.92 -17.17 17.64
N ILE A 257 -19.71 -16.12 17.43
CA ILE A 257 -19.18 -14.75 17.23
C ILE A 257 -18.38 -14.30 18.47
N ALA A 258 -18.92 -14.50 19.67
CA ALA A 258 -18.21 -14.19 20.91
C ALA A 258 -16.90 -15.00 21.05
N GLY A 259 -16.93 -16.28 20.67
CA GLY A 259 -15.76 -17.14 20.64
C GLY A 259 -14.67 -16.65 19.68
N VAL A 260 -15.05 -16.15 18.50
CA VAL A 260 -14.10 -15.52 17.57
C VAL A 260 -13.49 -14.26 18.17
N GLY A 261 -14.29 -13.41 18.84
CA GLY A 261 -13.78 -12.23 19.56
C GLY A 261 -12.74 -12.59 20.62
N THR A 262 -13.02 -13.60 21.44
CA THR A 262 -12.06 -14.11 22.44
C THR A 262 -10.79 -14.66 21.78
N ALA A 263 -10.93 -15.42 20.68
CA ALA A 263 -9.78 -15.95 19.95
C ALA A 263 -8.89 -14.82 19.39
N ILE A 264 -9.48 -13.78 18.79
CA ILE A 264 -8.77 -12.59 18.32
C ILE A 264 -7.97 -11.94 19.47
N MET A 265 -8.61 -11.76 20.63
CA MET A 265 -7.94 -11.19 21.79
C MET A 265 -6.77 -12.05 22.25
N ILE A 266 -6.93 -13.38 22.30
CA ILE A 266 -5.86 -14.31 22.68
C ILE A 266 -4.68 -14.20 21.71
N PHE A 267 -4.92 -14.20 20.39
CA PHE A 267 -3.86 -14.06 19.41
C PHE A 267 -3.13 -12.73 19.54
N HIS A 268 -3.87 -11.63 19.72
CA HIS A 268 -3.27 -10.31 19.86
C HIS A 268 -2.45 -10.16 21.15
N VAL A 269 -2.97 -10.64 22.29
CA VAL A 269 -2.23 -10.61 23.56
C VAL A 269 -0.99 -11.49 23.48
N ARG A 270 -1.11 -12.68 22.85
CA ARG A 270 0.04 -13.57 22.66
C ARG A 270 1.17 -12.88 21.90
N THR A 271 0.87 -12.18 20.81
CA THR A 271 1.90 -11.47 20.04
C THR A 271 2.44 -10.24 20.76
N GLU A 272 1.63 -9.59 21.60
CA GLU A 272 2.11 -8.50 22.46
C GLU A 272 3.10 -9.00 23.52
N VAL A 273 2.85 -10.18 24.09
CA VAL A 273 3.72 -10.80 25.10
C VAL A 273 5.05 -11.27 24.54
N LEU A 274 5.12 -11.62 23.25
CA LEU A 274 6.40 -11.93 22.58
C LEU A 274 7.36 -10.73 22.56
N GLY A 275 6.84 -9.51 22.75
CA GLY A 275 7.64 -8.29 22.81
C GLY A 275 8.23 -7.89 21.45
N HIS A 276 9.19 -6.96 21.50
CA HIS A 276 9.98 -6.56 20.35
C HIS A 276 11.42 -7.09 20.47
N HIS A 277 12.09 -7.21 19.35
CA HIS A 277 13.51 -7.55 19.31
C HIS A 277 14.37 -6.28 19.34
N ASP A 278 15.54 -6.34 19.97
CA ASP A 278 16.50 -5.24 19.97
C ASP A 278 16.99 -4.97 18.54
N GLY A 279 17.09 -3.70 18.17
CA GLY A 279 17.38 -3.29 16.78
C GLY A 279 16.15 -3.29 15.85
N CYS A 280 14.99 -3.76 16.28
CA CYS A 280 13.76 -3.60 15.51
C CYS A 280 13.21 -2.18 15.64
N ILE A 281 13.25 -1.41 14.54
CA ILE A 281 12.78 -0.02 14.52
C ILE A 281 11.27 0.05 14.27
N LEU A 282 10.74 -0.84 13.41
CA LEU A 282 9.31 -0.91 13.10
C LEU A 282 8.73 -2.26 13.53
N PRO A 283 8.32 -2.42 14.80
CA PRO A 283 7.76 -3.66 15.30
C PRO A 283 6.37 -3.93 14.74
N VAL A 284 6.10 -5.18 14.34
CA VAL A 284 4.79 -5.65 13.87
C VAL A 284 4.39 -6.93 14.59
N ARG A 285 3.10 -7.30 14.53
CA ARG A 285 2.50 -8.32 15.40
C ARG A 285 1.75 -9.40 14.61
N PRO A 286 2.44 -10.17 13.75
CA PRO A 286 1.80 -11.21 12.95
C PRO A 286 1.21 -12.31 13.85
N TRP A 287 -0.11 -12.45 13.87
CA TRP A 287 -0.81 -13.41 14.74
C TRP A 287 -0.46 -14.88 14.49
N THR A 288 0.03 -15.19 13.29
CA THR A 288 0.36 -16.56 12.88
C THR A 288 1.80 -16.94 13.18
N SER A 289 2.65 -16.00 13.60
CA SER A 289 4.05 -16.28 13.89
C SER A 289 4.27 -16.65 15.35
N SER A 290 5.27 -17.50 15.59
CA SER A 290 5.80 -17.77 16.93
C SER A 290 6.96 -16.85 17.31
N LYS A 291 7.46 -16.05 16.37
CA LYS A 291 8.57 -15.11 16.54
C LYS A 291 8.06 -13.66 16.55
N PRO A 292 8.75 -12.72 17.22
CA PRO A 292 8.46 -11.29 17.12
C PRO A 292 8.56 -10.83 15.66
N GLY A 293 7.61 -10.00 15.23
CA GLY A 293 7.60 -9.44 13.89
C GLY A 293 8.34 -8.11 13.83
N CYS A 294 9.09 -7.90 12.76
CA CYS A 294 9.83 -6.67 12.52
C CYS A 294 9.78 -6.28 11.05
N ALA A 295 9.17 -5.13 10.72
CA ALA A 295 9.10 -4.65 9.33
C ALA A 295 10.41 -3.99 8.89
N PHE A 296 11.09 -3.29 9.81
CA PHE A 296 12.39 -2.66 9.57
C PHE A 296 13.35 -2.97 10.73
N MET A 297 14.44 -3.64 10.39
CA MET A 297 15.49 -4.03 11.31
C MET A 297 16.76 -3.20 11.07
N LEU A 298 17.30 -2.63 12.13
CA LEU A 298 18.62 -2.01 12.19
C LEU A 298 19.55 -2.93 12.99
N LEU A 299 20.35 -3.73 12.28
CA LEU A 299 21.41 -4.53 12.86
C LEU A 299 22.68 -3.67 12.90
N ASN A 300 22.93 -3.07 14.06
CA ASN A 300 24.13 -2.25 14.28
C ASN A 300 25.08 -3.00 15.21
N CYS A 301 26.16 -3.52 14.62
CA CYS A 301 27.14 -4.36 15.31
C CYS A 301 27.84 -3.63 16.48
N GLU A 302 28.06 -2.32 16.35
CA GLU A 302 28.68 -1.49 17.40
C GLU A 302 27.75 -1.36 18.62
N THR A 303 26.47 -1.04 18.41
CA THR A 303 25.49 -0.93 19.51
C THR A 303 25.12 -2.28 20.14
N MET A 304 25.23 -3.36 19.36
CA MET A 304 24.93 -4.72 19.81
C MET A 304 26.16 -5.43 20.40
N GLU A 305 27.33 -4.76 20.41
CA GLU A 305 28.60 -5.30 20.91
C GLU A 305 29.01 -6.63 20.24
N ILE A 306 28.73 -6.79 18.93
CA ILE A 306 29.10 -7.96 18.13
C ILE A 306 30.09 -7.58 17.02
N GLN A 307 30.84 -8.56 16.49
CA GLN A 307 31.80 -8.31 15.41
C GLN A 307 31.18 -8.44 14.01
N GLY A 308 30.00 -9.06 13.91
CA GLY A 308 29.28 -9.25 12.65
C GLY A 308 29.52 -10.59 11.98
N SER A 309 30.14 -11.55 12.70
CA SER A 309 30.38 -12.90 12.18
C SER A 309 29.08 -13.59 11.76
N GLU A 310 29.18 -14.57 10.85
CA GLU A 310 27.99 -15.27 10.33
C GLU A 310 27.10 -15.84 11.45
N VAL A 311 27.73 -16.42 12.48
CA VAL A 311 27.02 -17.02 13.63
C VAL A 311 26.28 -15.96 14.44
N GLU A 312 26.92 -14.81 14.72
CA GLU A 312 26.31 -13.71 15.47
C GLU A 312 25.15 -13.08 14.71
N VAL A 313 25.37 -12.74 13.44
CA VAL A 313 24.35 -12.11 12.59
C VAL A 313 23.17 -13.06 12.38
N THR A 314 23.43 -14.34 12.13
CA THR A 314 22.37 -15.35 12.02
C THR A 314 21.63 -15.55 13.34
N ALA A 315 22.32 -15.51 14.48
CA ALA A 315 21.69 -15.60 15.80
C ALA A 315 20.77 -14.42 16.12
N VAL A 316 21.06 -13.23 15.59
CA VAL A 316 20.18 -12.05 15.66
C VAL A 316 18.98 -12.22 14.72
N LEU A 317 19.24 -12.46 13.42
CA LEU A 317 18.20 -12.52 12.40
C LEU A 317 17.25 -13.72 12.57
N SER A 318 17.70 -14.85 13.12
CA SER A 318 16.86 -16.02 13.35
C SER A 318 15.79 -15.81 14.43
N ARG A 319 15.89 -14.75 15.25
CA ARG A 319 14.93 -14.45 16.31
C ARG A 319 13.67 -13.75 15.81
N ILE A 320 13.68 -13.18 14.60
CA ILE A 320 12.54 -12.44 14.04
C ILE A 320 11.75 -13.29 13.04
N ASP A 321 10.49 -12.91 12.81
CA ASP A 321 9.62 -13.54 11.83
C ASP A 321 10.07 -13.23 10.39
N PRO A 322 10.45 -14.24 9.59
CA PRO A 322 11.04 -14.01 8.27
C PRO A 322 10.08 -13.39 7.25
N LYS A 323 8.75 -13.54 7.46
CA LYS A 323 7.71 -12.98 6.59
C LYS A 323 7.38 -11.53 6.90
N SER A 324 7.86 -11.01 8.02
CA SER A 324 7.59 -9.64 8.45
C SER A 324 8.63 -8.64 7.94
N LEU A 325 9.87 -9.07 7.73
CA LEU A 325 10.99 -8.20 7.38
C LEU A 325 10.90 -7.67 5.95
N GLN A 326 10.84 -6.35 5.80
CA GLN A 326 10.79 -5.65 4.52
C GLN A 326 12.04 -4.82 4.27
N ALA A 327 12.67 -4.32 5.32
CA ALA A 327 13.89 -3.53 5.24
C ALA A 327 14.92 -4.01 6.26
N LEU A 328 16.15 -4.19 5.82
CA LEU A 328 17.29 -4.56 6.67
C LEU A 328 18.43 -3.57 6.45
N ASN A 329 18.83 -2.90 7.53
CA ASN A 329 20.06 -2.12 7.58
C ASN A 329 21.10 -2.87 8.41
N ILE A 330 22.28 -3.09 7.85
CA ILE A 330 23.44 -3.65 8.55
C ILE A 330 24.49 -2.55 8.69
N VAL A 331 24.86 -2.20 9.91
CA VAL A 331 25.67 -1.01 10.21
C VAL A 331 26.87 -1.37 11.09
N SER A 332 28.03 -0.80 10.75
CA SER A 332 29.27 -0.87 11.53
C SER A 332 29.74 -2.30 11.83
N CYS A 333 29.60 -3.23 10.88
CA CYS A 333 30.02 -4.61 11.05
C CYS A 333 31.41 -4.84 10.39
N PRO A 334 32.50 -4.99 11.18
CA PRO A 334 33.87 -5.11 10.66
C PRO A 334 34.20 -6.46 10.02
N HIS A 335 33.46 -7.52 10.33
CA HIS A 335 33.67 -8.86 9.79
C HIS A 335 32.33 -9.42 9.30
N LEU A 336 31.89 -9.02 8.11
CA LEU A 336 30.57 -9.38 7.57
C LEU A 336 30.67 -10.40 6.42
N PRO A 337 30.71 -11.71 6.69
CA PRO A 337 30.27 -12.70 5.72
C PRO A 337 28.75 -12.58 5.55
N MET A 338 28.28 -12.49 4.31
CA MET A 338 26.85 -12.31 4.05
C MET A 338 26.09 -13.58 4.46
N PRO A 339 25.10 -13.50 5.37
CA PRO A 339 24.55 -14.70 6.01
C PRO A 339 23.50 -15.37 5.11
N GLN A 340 23.55 -16.70 5.05
CA GLN A 340 22.62 -17.51 4.23
C GLN A 340 21.15 -17.36 4.64
N ILE A 341 20.90 -17.00 5.91
CA ILE A 341 19.54 -16.77 6.43
C ILE A 341 18.80 -15.66 5.67
N LEU A 342 19.49 -14.79 4.91
CA LEU A 342 18.85 -13.82 4.03
C LEU A 342 17.80 -14.46 3.11
N ARG A 343 18.04 -15.70 2.66
CA ARG A 343 17.16 -16.47 1.77
C ARG A 343 15.80 -16.80 2.39
N GLU A 344 15.69 -16.78 3.71
CA GLU A 344 14.41 -17.01 4.40
C GLU A 344 13.48 -15.78 4.33
N PHE A 345 14.04 -14.58 4.10
CA PHE A 345 13.29 -13.32 4.14
C PHE A 345 12.65 -12.97 2.79
N SER A 346 11.63 -13.73 2.42
CA SER A 346 10.99 -13.60 1.10
C SER A 346 10.27 -12.27 0.84
N HIS A 347 10.01 -11.50 1.90
CA HIS A 347 9.40 -10.16 1.80
C HIS A 347 10.43 -9.02 1.88
N LEU A 348 11.72 -9.35 1.97
CA LEU A 348 12.78 -8.36 2.01
C LEU A 348 12.76 -7.57 0.70
N SER A 349 12.54 -6.26 0.83
CA SER A 349 12.48 -5.33 -0.29
C SER A 349 13.73 -4.47 -0.36
N THR A 350 14.34 -4.14 0.79
CA THR A 350 15.54 -3.32 0.83
C THR A 350 16.62 -3.91 1.73
N LEU A 351 17.83 -3.96 1.20
CA LEU A 351 19.04 -4.30 1.95
C LEU A 351 20.01 -3.13 1.87
N ARG A 352 20.36 -2.55 3.02
CA ARG A 352 21.30 -1.45 3.09
C ARG A 352 22.44 -1.77 4.03
N MET A 353 23.65 -1.40 3.65
CA MET A 353 24.85 -1.61 4.45
C MET A 353 25.59 -0.29 4.62
N PHE A 354 26.03 -0.01 5.84
CA PHE A 354 26.68 1.25 6.20
C PHE A 354 27.94 1.01 7.02
N GLY A 355 29.09 1.49 6.54
CA GLY A 355 30.34 1.44 7.32
C GLY A 355 30.78 0.01 7.71
N SER A 356 30.41 -0.98 6.90
CA SER A 356 30.69 -2.40 7.15
C SER A 356 31.72 -2.95 6.17
N LYS A 357 32.41 -4.03 6.54
CA LYS A 357 33.37 -4.72 5.67
C LYS A 357 32.86 -6.11 5.34
N VAL A 358 32.49 -6.29 4.08
CA VAL A 358 32.05 -7.58 3.55
C VAL A 358 33.29 -8.44 3.31
N GLU A 359 33.34 -9.62 3.93
CA GLU A 359 34.45 -10.57 3.75
C GLU A 359 34.15 -11.54 2.61
N GLU A 360 32.92 -12.05 2.59
CA GLU A 360 32.43 -12.98 1.59
C GLU A 360 30.95 -12.71 1.32
N TRP A 361 30.56 -12.76 0.04
CA TRP A 361 29.16 -12.78 -0.36
C TRP A 361 29.03 -13.67 -1.60
N GLY A 362 28.92 -14.97 -1.29
CA GLY A 362 28.86 -16.06 -2.25
C GLY A 362 27.47 -16.25 -2.86
N THR A 363 27.34 -17.33 -3.62
CA THR A 363 26.08 -17.73 -4.26
C THR A 363 25.07 -18.34 -3.28
N ASP A 364 25.54 -18.77 -2.12
CA ASP A 364 24.80 -19.34 -1.01
C ASP A 364 23.95 -18.32 -0.24
N ALA A 365 24.31 -17.03 -0.31
CA ALA A 365 23.54 -15.89 0.19
C ALA A 365 23.17 -14.92 -0.95
N ALA A 366 23.03 -15.41 -2.18
CA ALA A 366 22.69 -14.59 -3.33
C ALA A 366 21.26 -14.04 -3.26
N LEU A 367 21.08 -12.84 -3.80
CA LEU A 367 19.76 -12.31 -4.06
C LEU A 367 19.22 -12.94 -5.35
N THR A 368 18.06 -13.57 -5.24
CA THR A 368 17.43 -14.32 -6.33
C THR A 368 15.96 -13.94 -6.48
N ALA A 369 15.39 -14.07 -7.68
CA ALA A 369 13.98 -13.80 -7.95
C ALA A 369 13.07 -14.79 -7.22
N THR A 370 13.53 -16.04 -7.10
CA THR A 370 12.84 -17.11 -6.38
C THR A 370 12.72 -16.84 -4.88
N GLU A 371 13.79 -16.39 -4.24
CA GLU A 371 13.83 -16.22 -2.78
C GLU A 371 13.50 -14.79 -2.35
N HIS A 372 13.77 -13.79 -3.20
CA HIS A 372 13.59 -12.38 -2.90
C HIS A 372 12.73 -11.68 -3.98
N PRO A 373 11.49 -12.14 -4.22
CA PRO A 373 10.63 -11.62 -5.30
C PRO A 373 10.26 -10.13 -5.15
N HIS A 374 10.34 -9.62 -3.92
CA HIS A 374 9.99 -8.23 -3.57
C HIS A 374 11.19 -7.30 -3.44
N MET A 375 12.41 -7.79 -3.70
CA MET A 375 13.62 -7.00 -3.64
C MET A 375 13.53 -5.84 -4.64
N SER A 376 13.76 -4.63 -4.16
CA SER A 376 13.62 -3.39 -4.92
C SER A 376 14.89 -2.54 -4.89
N ALA A 377 15.64 -2.56 -3.79
CA ALA A 377 16.84 -1.74 -3.63
C ALA A 377 17.94 -2.40 -2.81
N VAL A 378 19.18 -2.24 -3.26
CA VAL A 378 20.40 -2.54 -2.49
C VAL A 378 21.25 -1.28 -2.40
N ALA A 379 21.64 -0.89 -1.18
CA ALA A 379 22.49 0.27 -0.97
C ALA A 379 23.71 -0.08 -0.11
N MET A 380 24.87 0.42 -0.51
CA MET A 380 26.15 0.12 0.12
C MET A 380 26.91 1.43 0.26
N ILE A 381 26.97 1.94 1.49
CA ILE A 381 27.48 3.26 1.82
C ILE A 381 28.67 3.09 2.74
N ARG A 382 29.87 3.50 2.30
CA ARG A 382 31.12 3.26 3.04
C ARG A 382 31.36 1.78 3.35
N VAL A 383 31.00 0.92 2.40
CA VAL A 383 31.18 -0.53 2.52
C VAL A 383 32.47 -0.95 1.82
N GLU A 384 33.28 -1.76 2.50
CA GLU A 384 34.45 -2.38 1.92
C GLU A 384 34.10 -3.76 1.35
N MET A 385 34.37 -3.96 0.07
CA MET A 385 34.16 -5.22 -0.65
C MET A 385 35.47 -5.98 -0.86
N PRO A 386 35.41 -7.32 -0.88
CA PRO A 386 36.55 -8.13 -1.28
C PRO A 386 36.85 -7.90 -2.76
N ASN A 387 38.13 -7.92 -3.13
CA ASN A 387 38.60 -7.76 -4.52
C ASN A 387 38.19 -6.46 -5.24
N ARG A 388 37.63 -5.46 -4.54
CA ARG A 388 37.22 -4.15 -5.10
C ARG A 388 36.25 -4.28 -6.28
N THR A 389 35.37 -5.28 -6.25
CA THR A 389 34.34 -5.53 -7.27
C THR A 389 33.00 -5.83 -6.60
N VAL A 390 31.92 -5.88 -7.39
CA VAL A 390 30.60 -6.32 -6.93
C VAL A 390 30.65 -7.83 -6.61
N PRO A 391 30.04 -8.27 -5.49
CA PRO A 391 30.07 -9.67 -5.06
C PRO A 391 29.20 -10.60 -5.91
N LEU A 392 29.51 -11.91 -5.87
CA LEU A 392 28.79 -12.96 -6.60
C LEU A 392 27.32 -13.04 -6.20
N GLY A 393 26.98 -12.74 -4.94
CA GLY A 393 25.59 -12.71 -4.49
C GLY A 393 24.70 -11.66 -5.16
N LEU A 394 25.29 -10.68 -5.86
CA LEU A 394 24.60 -9.70 -6.73
C LEU A 394 24.73 -10.03 -8.22
N MET A 395 25.19 -11.23 -8.55
CA MET A 395 25.42 -11.71 -9.91
C MET A 395 24.70 -13.03 -10.20
N SER A 396 23.65 -13.34 -9.44
CA SER A 396 22.83 -14.53 -9.69
C SER A 396 22.20 -14.46 -11.09
N PRO A 397 22.18 -15.56 -11.88
CA PRO A 397 21.45 -15.60 -13.13
C PRO A 397 19.92 -15.52 -12.93
N ASP A 398 19.42 -15.91 -11.76
CA ASP A 398 18.03 -15.72 -11.33
C ASP A 398 17.90 -14.39 -10.56
N PHE A 399 18.38 -13.27 -11.11
CA PHE A 399 18.42 -11.99 -10.37
C PHE A 399 17.01 -11.43 -10.12
N PRO A 400 16.73 -10.76 -8.97
CA PRO A 400 15.40 -10.25 -8.68
C PRO A 400 14.92 -9.23 -9.73
N PRO A 401 13.78 -9.48 -10.41
CA PRO A 401 13.35 -8.67 -11.55
C PRO A 401 12.86 -7.27 -11.17
N ASN A 402 12.50 -7.08 -9.90
CA ASN A 402 12.01 -5.82 -9.35
C ASN A 402 13.10 -5.00 -8.66
N LEU A 403 14.35 -5.49 -8.62
CA LEU A 403 15.46 -4.74 -8.04
C LEU A 403 15.81 -3.61 -9.02
N ARG A 404 15.27 -2.43 -8.74
CA ARG A 404 15.39 -1.25 -9.59
C ARG A 404 16.47 -0.31 -9.13
N THR A 405 16.97 -0.41 -7.89
CA THR A 405 17.94 0.55 -7.37
C THR A 405 19.18 -0.14 -6.83
N ILE A 406 20.35 0.23 -7.32
CA ILE A 406 21.64 -0.13 -6.73
C ILE A 406 22.41 1.16 -6.46
N HIS A 407 22.81 1.35 -5.20
CA HIS A 407 23.56 2.52 -4.76
C HIS A 407 24.88 2.08 -4.12
N LEU A 408 25.99 2.46 -4.74
CA LEU A 408 27.36 2.28 -4.27
C LEU A 408 27.93 3.66 -3.95
N ARG A 409 28.02 4.01 -2.67
CA ARG A 409 28.54 5.31 -2.24
C ARG A 409 29.76 5.16 -1.36
N SER A 410 30.84 5.86 -1.70
CA SER A 410 32.06 5.85 -0.88
C SER A 410 32.58 4.44 -0.57
N THR A 411 32.42 3.51 -1.52
CA THR A 411 32.92 2.13 -1.42
C THR A 411 34.33 2.02 -1.97
N ASN A 412 34.96 0.84 -1.80
CA ASN A 412 36.25 0.53 -2.40
C ASN A 412 36.13 -0.16 -3.79
N VAL A 413 34.91 -0.27 -4.34
CA VAL A 413 34.67 -0.89 -5.66
C VAL A 413 35.35 -0.05 -6.74
N LYS A 414 36.11 -0.70 -7.62
CA LYS A 414 36.82 -0.05 -8.73
C LYS A 414 36.47 -0.65 -10.08
N THR A 415 36.17 -1.95 -10.12
CA THR A 415 35.83 -2.68 -11.33
C THR A 415 34.43 -3.24 -11.21
N LEU A 416 33.76 -3.36 -12.36
CA LEU A 416 32.45 -3.96 -12.50
C LEU A 416 32.55 -5.08 -13.54
N PRO A 417 32.09 -6.30 -13.26
CA PRO A 417 32.16 -7.40 -14.22
C PRO A 417 31.34 -7.14 -15.47
N SER A 418 31.86 -7.49 -16.65
CA SER A 418 31.16 -7.30 -17.93
C SER A 418 29.84 -8.07 -18.03
N THR A 419 29.66 -9.12 -17.23
CA THR A 419 28.41 -9.90 -17.19
C THR A 419 27.22 -9.15 -16.59
N LEU A 420 27.44 -8.03 -15.87
CA LEU A 420 26.36 -7.27 -15.24
C LEU A 420 25.35 -6.74 -16.26
N SER A 421 25.78 -6.43 -17.49
CA SER A 421 24.88 -5.97 -18.57
C SER A 421 23.81 -6.99 -18.98
N ARG A 422 24.00 -8.26 -18.63
CA ARG A 422 23.03 -9.34 -18.88
C ARG A 422 22.22 -9.74 -17.66
N ILE A 423 22.70 -9.39 -16.47
CA ILE A 423 22.13 -9.84 -15.18
C ILE A 423 21.25 -8.75 -14.58
N TRP A 424 21.71 -7.50 -14.58
CA TRP A 424 20.98 -6.41 -13.95
C TRP A 424 19.80 -5.95 -14.80
N PRO A 425 18.65 -5.61 -14.18
CA PRO A 425 17.44 -5.27 -14.92
C PRO A 425 17.58 -3.99 -15.74
N VAL A 426 16.97 -3.99 -16.93
CA VAL A 426 16.85 -2.80 -17.80
C VAL A 426 16.03 -1.71 -17.11
N GLY A 427 16.45 -0.45 -17.26
CA GLY A 427 15.73 0.71 -16.71
C GLY A 427 15.87 0.83 -15.19
N MET A 428 17.00 0.39 -14.63
CA MET A 428 17.32 0.56 -13.22
C MET A 428 17.88 1.97 -12.92
N ILE A 429 17.86 2.34 -11.65
CA ILE A 429 18.56 3.46 -11.05
C ILE A 429 19.89 2.92 -10.54
N PHE A 430 20.99 3.41 -11.09
CA PHE A 430 22.34 3.07 -10.64
C PHE A 430 23.07 4.30 -10.15
N MET A 431 23.48 4.29 -8.89
CA MET A 431 24.22 5.39 -8.26
C MET A 431 25.59 4.87 -7.86
N TYR A 432 26.64 5.38 -8.49
CA TYR A 432 28.03 5.03 -8.23
C TYR A 432 28.78 6.30 -7.82
N GLU A 433 28.58 6.74 -6.58
CA GLU A 433 28.95 8.08 -6.12
C GLU A 433 30.12 8.06 -5.13
N PHE A 434 30.97 9.09 -5.16
CA PHE A 434 32.05 9.26 -4.19
C PHE A 434 33.01 8.05 -4.06
N ASN A 435 33.19 7.25 -5.11
CA ASN A 435 34.04 6.05 -5.09
C ASN A 435 35.49 6.34 -5.50
N ASN A 436 35.89 7.61 -5.59
CA ASN A 436 37.21 8.06 -6.05
C ASN A 436 37.59 7.50 -7.43
N ALA A 437 36.60 7.27 -8.30
CA ALA A 437 36.85 6.74 -9.64
C ALA A 437 37.43 7.82 -10.54
N THR A 438 38.57 7.53 -11.19
CA THR A 438 39.19 8.41 -12.19
C THR A 438 38.71 8.13 -13.61
N GLN A 439 38.09 6.97 -13.82
CA GLN A 439 37.50 6.52 -15.08
C GLN A 439 36.20 5.78 -14.78
N VAL A 440 35.28 5.77 -15.74
CA VAL A 440 34.02 5.04 -15.67
C VAL A 440 34.24 3.61 -16.16
N PRO A 441 33.90 2.56 -15.38
CA PRO A 441 33.97 1.17 -15.85
C PRO A 441 33.21 0.93 -17.16
N GLU A 442 33.84 0.27 -18.14
CA GLU A 442 33.28 0.10 -19.49
C GLU A 442 31.86 -0.51 -19.52
N VAL A 443 31.61 -1.50 -18.65
CA VAL A 443 30.29 -2.15 -18.58
C VAL A 443 29.16 -1.17 -18.27
N ILE A 444 29.44 -0.02 -17.65
CA ILE A 444 28.41 1.00 -17.40
C ILE A 444 27.76 1.45 -18.71
N PHE A 445 28.52 1.51 -19.81
CA PHE A 445 28.02 1.91 -21.12
C PHE A 445 27.24 0.80 -21.85
N GLU A 446 27.31 -0.44 -21.36
CA GLU A 446 26.59 -1.59 -21.92
C GLU A 446 25.22 -1.84 -21.24
N MET A 447 24.97 -1.25 -20.06
CA MET A 447 23.71 -1.42 -19.34
C MET A 447 22.69 -0.32 -19.70
N SER A 448 21.44 -0.52 -19.30
CA SER A 448 20.35 0.43 -19.54
C SER A 448 19.76 0.93 -18.23
N TYR A 449 19.72 2.26 -18.10
CA TYR A 449 19.30 2.93 -16.87
C TYR A 449 18.09 3.84 -17.12
N PHE A 450 17.31 4.02 -16.06
CA PHE A 450 16.42 5.16 -15.95
C PHE A 450 17.17 6.38 -15.40
N VAL A 451 18.03 6.17 -14.41
CA VAL A 451 18.91 7.19 -13.81
C VAL A 451 20.30 6.60 -13.60
N LEU A 452 21.33 7.36 -13.99
CA LEU A 452 22.73 7.05 -13.72
C LEU A 452 23.34 8.22 -12.95
N SER A 453 23.84 7.97 -11.75
CA SER A 453 24.66 8.95 -11.02
C SER A 453 26.10 8.47 -10.91
N LEU A 454 27.02 9.34 -11.30
CA LEU A 454 28.46 9.21 -11.12
C LEU A 454 29.00 10.39 -10.29
N ALA A 455 28.14 11.00 -9.47
CA ALA A 455 28.45 12.21 -8.72
C ALA A 455 29.62 12.04 -7.74
N GLY A 456 30.38 13.11 -7.55
CA GLY A 456 31.44 13.19 -6.54
C GLY A 456 32.61 12.22 -6.74
N ASN A 457 32.82 11.72 -7.96
CA ASN A 457 34.02 10.95 -8.30
C ASN A 457 35.17 11.89 -8.71
N LEU A 458 36.22 11.35 -9.31
CA LEU A 458 37.42 12.07 -9.76
C LEU A 458 37.53 12.05 -11.29
N LEU A 459 36.39 12.06 -11.99
CA LEU A 459 36.35 12.03 -13.44
C LEU A 459 36.82 13.38 -14.02
N THR A 460 37.92 13.37 -14.76
CA THR A 460 38.42 14.57 -15.48
C THR A 460 37.85 14.67 -16.89
N GLU A 461 37.42 13.53 -17.45
CA GLU A 461 36.77 13.41 -18.74
C GLU A 461 35.59 12.44 -18.66
N PHE A 462 34.63 12.60 -19.58
CA PHE A 462 33.54 11.65 -19.79
C PHE A 462 33.66 11.11 -21.22
N PRO A 463 33.65 9.79 -21.44
CA PRO A 463 33.91 9.21 -22.76
C PRO A 463 32.72 9.39 -23.72
N THR A 464 33.01 9.37 -25.02
CA THR A 464 31.99 9.49 -26.10
C THR A 464 30.90 8.43 -26.01
N GLU A 465 31.24 7.24 -25.51
CA GLU A 465 30.39 6.09 -25.29
C GLU A 465 29.21 6.43 -24.38
N GLY A 466 29.44 7.28 -23.37
CA GLY A 466 28.42 7.74 -22.44
C GLY A 466 27.33 8.61 -23.08
N LEU A 467 27.62 9.24 -24.22
CA LEU A 467 26.64 10.03 -24.97
C LEU A 467 25.58 9.17 -25.67
N TYR A 468 25.86 7.88 -25.88
CA TYR A 468 24.93 6.94 -26.51
C TYR A 468 23.96 6.30 -25.52
N LEU A 469 24.07 6.61 -24.24
CA LEU A 469 23.12 6.14 -23.24
C LEU A 469 21.76 6.84 -23.43
N SER A 470 20.68 6.05 -23.39
CA SER A 470 19.31 6.57 -23.33
C SER A 470 18.80 6.40 -21.90
N LEU A 471 18.73 7.51 -21.17
CA LEU A 471 18.27 7.57 -19.80
C LEU A 471 17.58 8.90 -19.49
N MET A 472 16.79 8.94 -18.42
CA MET A 472 16.07 10.15 -18.02
C MET A 472 16.99 11.17 -17.34
N HIS A 473 17.91 10.73 -16.48
CA HIS A 473 18.77 11.64 -15.71
C HIS A 473 20.19 11.10 -15.55
N LEU A 474 21.16 11.88 -16.00
CA LEU A 474 22.59 11.63 -15.82
C LEU A 474 23.17 12.66 -14.83
N ASP A 475 23.69 12.20 -13.70
CA ASP A 475 24.36 13.06 -12.72
C ASP A 475 25.89 12.85 -12.79
N LEU A 476 26.60 13.91 -13.15
CA LEU A 476 28.06 14.01 -13.20
C LEU A 476 28.59 15.09 -12.22
N SER A 477 27.73 15.60 -11.34
CA SER A 477 28.05 16.69 -10.43
C SER A 477 29.23 16.38 -9.51
N GLY A 478 29.94 17.40 -9.07
CA GLY A 478 31.06 17.27 -8.14
C GLY A 478 32.27 16.49 -8.68
N ASN A 479 32.35 16.28 -10.00
CA ASN A 479 33.55 15.74 -10.66
C ASN A 479 34.44 16.87 -11.19
N PRO A 480 35.77 16.70 -11.26
CA PRO A 480 36.69 17.69 -11.82
C PRO A 480 36.67 17.77 -13.37
N LEU A 481 35.51 17.56 -14.00
CA LEU A 481 35.31 17.61 -15.44
C LEU A 481 35.60 19.01 -15.99
N THR A 482 36.50 19.11 -16.96
CA THR A 482 36.80 20.39 -17.64
C THR A 482 36.08 20.54 -18.98
N THR A 483 35.78 19.43 -19.62
CA THR A 483 35.16 19.35 -20.94
C THR A 483 34.27 18.11 -21.04
N LEU A 484 33.22 18.20 -21.83
CA LEU A 484 32.46 17.06 -22.30
C LEU A 484 32.87 16.75 -23.75
N PRO A 485 32.78 15.49 -24.19
CA PRO A 485 33.15 15.12 -25.55
C PRO A 485 32.21 15.76 -26.58
N GLU A 486 32.78 16.18 -27.70
CA GLU A 486 32.01 16.56 -28.88
C GLU A 486 31.52 15.31 -29.60
N THR A 487 30.33 15.39 -30.20
CA THR A 487 29.79 14.32 -31.03
C THR A 487 30.24 14.51 -32.48
N PRO A 488 30.53 13.42 -33.22
CA PRO A 488 30.31 13.49 -34.66
C PRO A 488 28.82 13.76 -34.89
N ALA A 489 28.49 14.70 -35.78
CA ALA A 489 27.20 15.41 -35.96
C ALA A 489 25.90 14.59 -36.15
N THR A 490 25.91 13.29 -35.85
CA THR A 490 24.80 12.35 -35.95
C THR A 490 24.71 11.50 -34.68
N LEU A 491 24.20 12.07 -33.58
CA LEU A 491 23.48 11.26 -32.58
C LEU A 491 22.09 10.95 -33.13
N THR A 492 22.06 10.05 -34.13
CA THR A 492 20.79 9.50 -34.61
C THR A 492 20.27 8.56 -33.54
N GLU A 493 19.01 8.76 -33.15
CA GLU A 493 18.25 7.97 -32.18
C GLU A 493 18.63 6.49 -32.20
N ARG A 494 19.32 6.01 -31.16
CA ARG A 494 19.38 4.57 -30.92
C ARG A 494 18.05 4.18 -30.31
N PHE A 495 17.28 3.35 -31.01
CA PHE A 495 15.96 2.83 -30.58
C PHE A 495 14.79 3.82 -30.52
N GLY A 496 14.86 4.98 -31.18
CA GLY A 496 13.74 5.94 -31.20
C GLY A 496 13.39 6.54 -29.84
N LEU A 497 14.27 6.37 -28.85
CA LEU A 497 14.16 7.00 -27.54
C LEU A 497 14.99 8.29 -27.52
N PRO A 498 14.54 9.34 -26.83
CA PRO A 498 15.37 10.50 -26.61
C PRO A 498 16.67 10.05 -25.90
N GLY A 499 17.79 10.65 -26.28
CA GLY A 499 19.02 10.56 -25.48
C GLY A 499 18.79 11.11 -24.06
N VAL A 500 19.87 11.41 -23.33
CA VAL A 500 19.78 12.00 -21.98
C VAL A 500 18.75 13.15 -21.94
N VAL A 501 17.79 13.09 -21.01
CA VAL A 501 16.72 14.11 -20.87
C VAL A 501 17.14 15.22 -19.91
N ALA A 502 17.75 14.86 -18.77
CA ALA A 502 18.31 15.80 -17.81
C ALA A 502 19.77 15.43 -17.52
N ILE A 503 20.65 16.43 -17.46
CA ILE A 503 22.04 16.26 -17.04
C ILE A 503 22.39 17.23 -15.92
N ASP A 504 23.01 16.72 -14.86
CA ASP A 504 23.59 17.54 -13.79
C ASP A 504 25.12 17.56 -13.90
N LEU A 505 25.65 18.77 -14.09
CA LEU A 505 27.07 19.11 -14.23
C LEU A 505 27.49 20.10 -13.13
N SER A 506 26.69 20.24 -12.08
CA SER A 506 26.94 21.18 -11.00
C SER A 506 28.26 20.87 -10.30
N SER A 507 28.95 21.90 -9.83
CA SER A 507 30.25 21.80 -9.14
C SER A 507 31.32 21.06 -9.96
N THR A 508 31.28 21.19 -11.29
CA THR A 508 32.36 20.78 -12.20
C THR A 508 33.22 21.98 -12.63
N ASN A 509 34.32 21.71 -13.34
CA ASN A 509 35.21 22.74 -13.90
C ASN A 509 34.86 23.12 -15.34
N LEU A 510 33.61 22.87 -15.76
CA LEU A 510 33.18 23.06 -17.13
C LEU A 510 33.13 24.55 -17.50
N GLN A 511 33.81 24.91 -18.58
CA GLN A 511 33.79 26.27 -19.10
C GLN A 511 32.75 26.47 -20.19
N ALA A 512 32.51 25.48 -21.06
CA ALA A 512 31.59 25.57 -22.17
C ALA A 512 30.85 24.24 -22.39
N LEU A 513 29.66 24.31 -22.99
CA LEU A 513 28.90 23.14 -23.40
C LEU A 513 29.25 22.73 -24.85
N PRO A 514 29.32 21.43 -25.16
CA PRO A 514 29.47 20.94 -26.52
C PRO A 514 28.30 21.30 -27.45
N SER A 515 28.53 21.15 -28.75
CA SER A 515 27.53 21.46 -29.80
C SER A 515 26.21 20.69 -29.69
N TRP A 516 26.24 19.42 -29.25
CA TRP A 516 25.05 18.58 -29.13
C TRP A 516 24.07 19.08 -28.05
N CYS A 517 24.55 19.86 -27.07
CA CYS A 517 23.72 20.42 -26.01
C CYS A 517 22.69 21.45 -26.52
N ALA A 518 22.88 21.99 -27.73
CA ALA A 518 21.93 22.91 -28.36
C ALA A 518 20.61 22.24 -28.80
N GLY A 519 20.59 20.90 -28.91
CA GLY A 519 19.39 20.13 -29.28
C GLY A 519 18.77 19.35 -28.11
N ARG A 520 19.61 18.70 -27.28
CA ARG A 520 19.25 17.91 -26.08
C ARG A 520 20.48 17.77 -25.16
N PRO A 521 20.34 17.51 -23.84
CA PRO A 521 19.14 17.31 -23.01
C PRO A 521 18.18 18.51 -22.92
N THR A 522 17.00 18.29 -22.35
CA THR A 522 16.02 19.35 -22.10
C THR A 522 16.31 20.14 -20.83
N TRP A 523 17.03 19.55 -19.87
CA TRP A 523 17.42 20.20 -18.63
C TRP A 523 18.91 20.05 -18.36
N PHE A 524 19.58 21.18 -18.11
CA PHE A 524 20.98 21.26 -17.74
C PHE A 524 21.10 21.96 -16.39
N MET A 525 21.68 21.29 -15.41
CA MET A 525 22.07 21.88 -14.14
C MET A 525 23.58 22.11 -14.16
N GLY A 526 24.01 23.34 -13.88
CA GLY A 526 25.41 23.76 -13.96
C GLY A 526 25.83 24.65 -12.80
N ALA A 527 25.11 24.59 -11.68
CA ALA A 527 25.40 25.41 -10.51
C ALA A 527 26.87 25.28 -10.09
N HIS A 528 27.48 26.38 -9.65
CA HIS A 528 28.90 26.42 -9.24
C HIS A 528 29.93 26.00 -10.30
N THR A 529 29.60 26.09 -11.60
CA THR A 529 30.57 25.93 -12.68
C THR A 529 31.16 27.28 -13.12
N PRO A 530 32.38 27.28 -13.72
CA PRO A 530 32.90 28.45 -14.43
C PRO A 530 31.96 28.94 -15.54
N LEU A 531 31.27 28.04 -16.24
CA LEU A 531 30.24 28.38 -17.22
C LEU A 531 29.13 29.24 -16.60
N CYS A 532 28.51 28.76 -15.51
CA CYS A 532 27.43 29.49 -14.85
C CYS A 532 27.89 30.81 -14.23
N SER A 533 29.13 30.87 -13.75
CA SER A 533 29.72 32.12 -13.26
C SER A 533 29.73 33.21 -14.35
N ARG A 534 29.93 32.83 -15.60
CA ARG A 534 29.90 33.76 -16.75
C ARG A 534 28.47 34.10 -17.20
N ILE A 535 27.58 33.11 -17.24
CA ILE A 535 26.16 33.31 -17.58
C ILE A 535 25.49 34.28 -16.59
N LEU A 536 25.75 34.13 -15.29
CA LEU A 536 25.17 34.99 -14.24
C LEU A 536 25.66 36.45 -14.33
N VAL A 537 26.80 36.70 -14.97
CA VAL A 537 27.35 38.06 -15.20
C VAL A 537 26.88 38.63 -16.56
N GLY A 538 26.04 37.90 -17.30
CA GLY A 538 25.38 38.38 -18.52
C GLY A 538 25.98 37.86 -19.83
N GLU A 539 26.87 36.87 -19.80
CA GLU A 539 27.32 36.19 -21.04
C GLU A 539 26.18 35.33 -21.61
N SER A 540 25.87 35.48 -22.90
CA SER A 540 24.79 34.70 -23.52
C SER A 540 25.22 33.26 -23.79
N SER A 541 24.44 32.31 -23.29
CA SER A 541 24.57 30.89 -23.62
C SER A 541 23.59 30.51 -24.73
N SER A 542 24.02 29.66 -25.66
CA SER A 542 23.14 29.08 -26.70
C SER A 542 22.15 28.05 -26.14
N VAL A 543 22.38 27.60 -24.90
CA VAL A 543 21.58 26.58 -24.20
C VAL A 543 21.12 27.15 -22.86
N ALA A 544 19.86 26.89 -22.49
CA ALA A 544 19.37 27.22 -21.17
C ALA A 544 20.03 26.33 -20.11
N VAL A 545 20.74 26.95 -19.17
CA VAL A 545 21.42 26.27 -18.06
C VAL A 545 20.85 26.78 -16.75
N ASP A 546 20.42 25.87 -15.88
CA ASP A 546 20.06 26.19 -14.51
C ASP A 546 21.35 26.35 -13.68
N CYS A 547 21.60 27.59 -13.29
CA CYS A 547 22.81 27.97 -12.55
C CYS A 547 22.59 28.07 -11.04
N TYR A 548 21.39 27.76 -10.56
CA TYR A 548 21.07 27.78 -9.14
C TYR A 548 21.22 26.37 -8.56
N THR A 549 21.60 26.31 -7.29
CA THR A 549 21.72 25.03 -6.61
C THR A 549 20.38 24.33 -6.57
N TRP A 550 20.36 23.12 -7.11
CA TRP A 550 19.27 22.20 -6.84
C TRP A 550 19.50 21.60 -5.46
N ASP A 551 19.16 22.36 -4.42
CA ASP A 551 18.95 21.78 -3.11
C ASP A 551 17.70 20.92 -3.28
N GLY A 552 17.81 19.59 -3.23
CA GLY A 552 16.73 18.62 -3.51
C GLY A 552 15.49 18.70 -2.58
N VAL A 553 15.18 19.88 -2.06
CA VAL A 553 14.10 20.27 -1.15
C VAL A 553 13.34 21.46 -1.75
N GLY A 554 12.53 21.20 -2.77
CA GLY A 554 11.37 22.03 -3.13
C GLY A 554 11.63 23.46 -3.61
N MET A 555 10.62 24.02 -4.27
CA MET A 555 10.52 25.47 -4.46
C MET A 555 10.47 26.16 -3.08
N GLY A 556 11.60 26.64 -2.61
CA GLY A 556 11.76 27.48 -1.43
C GLY A 556 12.08 28.93 -1.83
N GLN A 557 11.02 29.70 -2.06
CA GLN A 557 10.96 31.16 -1.94
C GLN A 557 11.96 32.01 -2.75
N ALA A 558 11.48 32.54 -3.88
CA ALA A 558 11.84 33.89 -4.30
C ALA A 558 10.93 34.89 -3.56
N THR A 559 11.38 35.35 -2.39
CA THR A 559 11.57 36.75 -1.98
C THR A 559 12.40 36.77 -0.71
#